data_AF-A0A6P0YME5-F1
#
_entry.id   AF-A0A6P0YME5-F1
#
_cell.length_a   1.000
_cell.length_b   1.000
_cell.length_c   1.000
_cell.angle_alpha   90.00
_cell.angle_beta   90.00
_cell.angle_gamma   90.00
#
_symmetry.space_group_name_H-M   'P 1'
#
loop_
_entity.id
_entity.type
_entity.pdbx_description
1 polymer ?
#
loop_
_entity_poly.entity_id
_entity_poly.type
_entity_poly.pdbx_seq_one_letter_code
_entity_poly.pdbx_strand_id
1 'polypeptide(L)' 'MIKTSAFQQAIETVEKLSLEEQEILINTLQKRLYQQRRAMISQEIKEIRQELAEGNIKFDSVDQFLEELDQP' A
#
# COMPACT_ATOMS: atom_id res chain seq x y z
N MET A 1 -32.67 13.11 -4.93
CA MET A 1 -31.47 13.24 -5.80
C MET A 1 -30.47 12.18 -5.39
N ILE A 2 -30.15 11.24 -6.28
CA ILE A 2 -29.09 10.26 -6.02
C ILE A 2 -27.76 11.01 -6.13
N LYS A 3 -27.01 11.12 -5.01
CA LYS A 3 -25.66 11.70 -5.05
C LYS A 3 -24.73 10.67 -5.69
N THR A 4 -24.24 10.98 -6.87
CA THR A 4 -23.18 10.23 -7.54
C THR A 4 -21.96 10.15 -6.63
N SER A 5 -21.42 8.96 -6.41
CA SER A 5 -20.25 8.76 -5.55
C SER A 5 -19.05 9.55 -6.10
N ALA A 6 -18.12 9.94 -5.22
CA ALA A 6 -16.89 10.63 -5.65
C ALA A 6 -16.10 9.79 -6.68
N PHE A 7 -16.15 8.47 -6.57
CA PHE A 7 -15.57 7.55 -7.53
C PHE A 7 -16.22 7.65 -8.91
N GLN A 8 -17.55 7.64 -8.96
CA GLN A 8 -18.28 7.75 -10.23
C GLN A 8 -18.09 9.13 -10.88
N GLN A 9 -18.01 10.20 -10.08
CA GLN A 9 -17.67 11.54 -10.58
C GLN A 9 -16.26 11.60 -11.19
N ALA A 10 -15.31 10.86 -10.63
CA ALA A 10 -13.95 10.77 -11.19
C ALA A 10 -13.97 10.07 -12.56
N ILE A 11 -14.71 8.97 -12.71
CA ILE A 11 -14.88 8.28 -14.00
C ILE A 11 -15.47 9.24 -15.04
N GLU A 12 -16.60 9.87 -14.72
CA GLU A 12 -17.28 10.82 -15.63
C GLU A 12 -16.40 12.02 -15.99
N THR A 13 -15.44 12.39 -15.14
CA THR A 13 -14.49 13.47 -15.43
C THR A 13 -13.41 13.01 -16.40
N VAL A 14 -12.91 11.78 -16.25
CA VAL A 14 -11.91 11.19 -17.15
C VAL A 14 -12.52 10.95 -18.54
N GLU A 15 -13.76 10.50 -18.62
CA GLU A 15 -14.45 10.25 -19.89
C GLU A 15 -14.65 11.52 -20.76
N LYS A 16 -14.58 12.71 -20.16
CA LYS A 16 -14.66 14.00 -20.88
C LYS A 16 -13.34 14.41 -21.54
N LEU A 17 -12.24 13.75 -21.21
CA LEU A 17 -10.95 13.99 -21.84
C LEU A 17 -10.92 13.37 -23.24
N SER A 18 -10.04 13.88 -24.11
CA SER A 18 -9.76 13.22 -25.39
C SER A 18 -9.17 11.82 -25.17
N LEU A 19 -9.27 10.93 -26.18
CA LEU A 19 -8.71 9.57 -26.06
C LEU A 19 -7.22 9.57 -25.72
N GLU A 20 -6.46 10.48 -26.33
CA GLU A 20 -5.02 10.63 -26.05
C GLU A 20 -4.77 11.05 -24.60
N GLU A 21 -5.53 12.03 -24.08
CA GLU A 21 -5.41 12.46 -22.69
C GLU A 21 -5.83 11.37 -21.71
N GLN A 22 -6.85 10.57 -22.03
CA GLN A 22 -7.24 9.41 -21.23
C GLN A 22 -6.11 8.38 -21.15
N GLU A 23 -5.47 8.05 -22.27
CA GLU A 23 -4.32 7.14 -22.31
C GLU A 23 -3.13 7.68 -21.50
N ILE A 24 -2.81 8.97 -21.64
CA ILE A 24 -1.76 9.63 -20.87
C ILE A 24 -2.08 9.56 -19.37
N LEU A 25 -3.33 9.81 -18.98
CA LEU A 25 -3.76 9.79 -17.59
C LEU A 25 -3.66 8.38 -17.00
N ILE A 26 -4.12 7.35 -17.71
CA ILE A 26 -4.04 5.95 -17.28
C ILE A 26 -2.58 5.57 -17.02
N ASN A 27 -1.69 5.86 -17.98
CA ASN A 27 -0.26 5.58 -17.85
C ASN A 27 0.38 6.33 -16.67
N THR A 28 -0.04 7.58 -16.45
CA THR A 28 0.46 8.41 -15.34
C THR A 28 0.00 7.86 -13.99
N LEU A 29 -1.28 7.50 -13.85
CA LEU A 29 -1.84 6.95 -12.62
C LEU A 29 -1.24 5.59 -12.29
N GLN A 30 -1.05 4.72 -13.29
CA GLN A 30 -0.35 3.44 -13.08
C GLN A 30 1.05 3.65 -12.52
N LYS A 31 1.86 4.52 -13.13
CA LYS A 31 3.22 4.83 -12.64
C LYS A 31 3.21 5.34 -11.20
N ARG A 32 2.29 6.25 -10.86
CA ARG A 32 2.15 6.79 -9.50
C ARG A 32 1.72 5.73 -8.49
N LEU A 33 0.80 4.84 -8.85
CA LEU A 33 0.37 3.74 -7.99
C LEU A 33 1.52 2.77 -7.71
N TYR A 34 2.32 2.42 -8.73
CA TYR A 34 3.52 1.61 -8.52
C TYR A 34 4.53 2.29 -7.60
N GLN A 35 4.77 3.59 -7.77
CA GLN A 35 5.66 4.35 -6.89
C GLN A 35 5.17 4.38 -5.44
N GLN A 36 3.88 4.60 -5.23
CA GLN A 36 3.28 4.59 -3.88
C GLN A 36 3.39 3.22 -3.22
N ARG A 37 3.11 2.13 -3.95
CA ARG A 37 3.29 0.76 -3.43
C ARG A 37 4.74 0.47 -3.07
N ARG A 38 5.69 0.87 -3.93
CA ARG A 38 7.12 0.73 -3.63
C ARG A 38 7.54 1.54 -2.41
N ALA A 39 6.99 2.75 -2.23
CA ALA A 39 7.26 3.57 -1.06
C ALA A 39 6.73 2.91 0.23
N MET A 40 5.52 2.35 0.20
CA MET A 40 4.96 1.60 1.33
C MET A 40 5.83 0.40 1.70
N ILE A 41 6.19 -0.44 0.71
CA ILE A 41 7.08 -1.60 0.94
C ILE A 41 8.46 -1.15 1.47
N SER A 42 9.00 -0.03 0.96
CA SER A 42 10.29 0.48 1.44
C SER A 42 10.21 0.99 2.89
N GLN A 43 9.06 1.55 3.27
CA GLN A 43 8.79 2.00 4.64
C GLN A 43 8.66 0.81 5.59
N GLU A 44 7.88 -0.22 5.23
CA GLU A 44 7.77 -1.47 6.00
C GLU A 44 9.14 -2.15 6.19
N ILE A 45 9.95 -2.24 5.12
CA ILE A 45 11.31 -2.78 5.20
C ILE A 45 12.20 -1.95 6.13
N LYS A 46 12.03 -0.62 6.12
CA LYS A 46 12.80 0.28 7.00
C LYS A 46 12.44 0.08 8.46
N GLU A 47 11.14 -0.05 8.76
CA GLU A 47 10.64 -0.32 10.10
C GLU A 47 11.17 -1.66 10.64
N ILE A 48 11.04 -2.74 9.86
CA ILE A 48 11.57 -4.06 10.23
C ILE A 48 13.10 -4.02 10.45
N ARG A 49 13.84 -3.32 9.58
CA ARG A 49 15.29 -3.18 9.75
C ARG A 49 15.68 -2.36 10.97
N GLN A 50 14.88 -1.37 11.33
CA GLN A 50 15.08 -0.56 12.52
C GLN A 50 14.82 -1.39 13.77
N GLU A 51 13.72 -2.13 13.83
CA GLU A 51 13.40 -3.05 14.95
C GLU A 51 14.49 -4.12 15.12
N LEU A 52 15.02 -4.65 14.00
CA LEU A 52 16.14 -5.59 14.01
C LEU A 52 17.41 -4.96 14.59
N ALA A 53 17.74 -3.73 14.17
CA ALA A 53 18.93 -3.00 14.61
C ALA A 53 18.84 -2.55 16.07
N GLU A 54 17.63 -2.24 16.54
CA GLU A 54 17.35 -1.89 17.95
C GLU A 54 17.32 -3.12 18.86
N GLY A 55 17.43 -4.34 18.30
CA GLY A 55 17.43 -5.59 19.05
C GLY A 55 16.04 -5.99 19.58
N ASN A 56 14.99 -5.34 19.08
CA ASN A 56 13.60 -5.59 19.47
C ASN A 56 12.99 -6.81 18.74
N ILE A 57 13.73 -7.43 17.83
CA ILE A 57 13.32 -8.69 17.18
C ILE A 57 13.99 -9.86 17.90
N LYS A 58 13.20 -10.58 18.70
CA LYS A 58 13.55 -11.92 19.17
C LYS A 58 13.34 -12.90 18.01
N PHE A 59 14.42 -13.50 17.53
CA PHE A 59 14.33 -14.71 16.70
C PHE A 59 14.20 -15.92 17.64
N ASP A 60 13.01 -16.14 18.17
CA ASP A 60 12.70 -17.38 18.88
C ASP A 60 12.29 -18.47 17.89
N SER A 61 12.54 -19.73 18.26
CA SER A 61 12.07 -20.86 17.45
C SER A 61 10.54 -20.89 17.41
N VAL A 62 9.96 -21.57 16.43
CA VAL A 62 8.51 -21.76 16.37
C VAL A 62 7.98 -22.38 17.67
N ASP A 63 8.72 -23.31 18.26
CA ASP A 63 8.36 -23.96 19.51
C ASP A 63 8.33 -22.96 20.68
N GLN A 64 9.30 -22.05 20.73
CA GLN A 64 9.44 -21.05 21.79
C GLN A 64 8.44 -19.89 21.66
N PHE A 65 8.04 -19.55 20.43
CA PHE A 65 6.92 -18.65 20.16
C PHE A 65 5.57 -19.25 20.61
N LEU A 66 5.36 -20.55 20.37
CA LEU A 66 4.14 -21.24 20.82
C LEU A 66 4.07 -21.34 22.35
N GLU A 67 5.20 -21.58 23.02
CA GLU A 67 5.28 -21.56 24.50
C GLU A 67 4.95 -20.19 25.11
N GLU A 68 5.29 -19.07 24.45
CA GLU A 68 4.93 -17.71 24.92
C GLU A 68 3.43 -17.41 24.77
N LEU A 69 2.77 -17.95 23.74
CA LEU A 69 1.33 -17.76 23.50
C LEU A 69 0.44 -18.59 24.42
N ASP A 70 0.96 -19.68 24.97
CA ASP A 70 0.26 -20.56 25.92
C ASP A 70 0.43 -20.12 27.39
N GLN A 71 1.11 -19.00 27.65
CA GLN A 71 1.17 -18.40 28.99
C GLN A 71 -0.08 -17.54 29.28
N PRO A 72 -0.69 -17.65 30.48
CA PRO A 72 -1.97 -17.00 30.82
C PRO A 72 -1.89 -15.48 31.01
#